data_AF-A0A6G0NJ44-F1
#
_entry.id   AF-A0A6G0NJ44-F1
#
_cell.length_a   1.000
_cell.length_b   1.000
_cell.length_c   1.000
_cell.angle_alpha   90.00
_cell.angle_beta   90.00
_cell.angle_gamma   90.00
#
_symmetry.space_group_name_H-M   'P 1'
#
loop_
_entity.id
_entity.type
_entity.pdbx_description
1 polymer ?
#
loop_
_entity_poly.entity_id
_entity_poly.type
_entity_poly.pdbx_seq_one_letter_code
_entity_poly.pdbx_strand_id
1 'polypeptide(L)' 'MFTNLEYLYVEGDFTNRRLQTIPDGIFDSLEHLSFLHLGTLPELKTLPSMASLKNVRYLTLAVLSSLKEIPSFEGLSEEL' A
#
# COMPACT_ATOMS: atom_id res chain seq x y z
N MET A 1 6.98 8.95 14.32
CA MET A 1 6.10 9.04 13.14
C MET A 1 6.97 9.26 11.91
N PHE A 2 6.65 8.63 10.78
CA PHE A 2 7.42 8.69 9.53
C PHE A 2 6.86 9.76 8.59
N THR A 3 6.64 10.99 9.09
CA THR A 3 5.90 12.03 8.35
C THR A 3 6.59 12.49 7.06
N ASN A 4 7.91 12.30 6.94
CA ASN A 4 8.70 12.68 5.75
C ASN A 4 9.05 11.47 4.86
N LEU A 5 8.38 10.33 5.04
CA LEU A 5 8.66 9.15 4.21
C LEU A 5 8.11 9.39 2.80
N GLU A 6 9.00 9.36 1.81
CA GLU A 6 8.64 9.55 0.40
C GLU A 6 8.52 8.22 -0.36
N TYR A 7 9.23 7.17 0.10
CA TYR A 7 9.31 5.87 -0.54
C TYR A 7 8.99 4.76 0.47
N LEU A 8 7.94 3.99 0.21
CA LEU A 8 7.62 2.78 0.96
C LEU A 8 7.61 1.59 0.00
N TYR A 9 8.53 0.67 0.23
CA TYR A 9 8.68 -0.56 -0.53
C TYR A 9 8.51 -1.75 0.40
N VAL A 10 7.48 -2.55 0.17
CA VAL A 10 7.20 -3.79 0.90
C VAL A 10 7.12 -4.93 -0.11
N GLU A 11 8.07 -5.85 -0.02
CA GLU A 11 8.13 -7.05 -0.84
C GLU A 11 8.11 -8.28 0.06
N GLY A 12 7.21 -9.21 -0.22
CA GLY A 12 7.14 -10.49 0.48
C GLY A 12 7.80 -11.62 -0.31
N ASP A 13 7.45 -12.84 0.07
CA ASP A 13 7.91 -14.07 -0.58
C ASP A 13 6.84 -15.17 -0.46
N PHE A 14 7.18 -16.39 -0.92
CA PHE A 14 6.32 -17.57 -0.84
C PHE A 14 6.66 -18.50 0.32
N THR A 15 7.51 -18.06 1.26
CA THR A 15 7.94 -18.88 2.41
C THR A 15 6.84 -18.95 3.47
N ASN A 16 7.13 -19.46 4.66
CA ASN A 16 6.20 -19.45 5.78
C ASN A 16 6.15 -18.10 6.53
N ARG A 17 6.82 -17.04 6.03
CA ARG A 17 6.86 -15.70 6.63
C ARG A 17 5.96 -14.70 5.88
N ARG A 18 4.90 -15.20 5.24
CA ARG A 18 4.00 -14.40 4.39
C ARG A 18 3.24 -13.37 5.22
N LEU A 19 3.20 -12.13 4.73
CA LEU A 19 2.41 -11.07 5.32
C LEU A 19 0.91 -11.36 5.09
N GLN A 20 0.15 -11.44 6.18
CA GLN A 20 -1.28 -11.76 6.15
C GLN A 20 -2.16 -10.53 6.28
N THR A 21 -1.67 -9.48 6.95
CA THR A 21 -2.40 -8.26 7.22
C THR A 21 -1.48 -7.06 7.09
N ILE A 22 -2.06 -5.94 6.65
CA ILE A 22 -1.50 -4.61 6.81
C ILE A 22 -2.47 -3.88 7.75
N PRO A 23 -2.00 -3.27 8.85
CA PRO A 23 -2.89 -2.58 9.79
C PRO A 23 -3.65 -1.41 9.15
N ASP A 24 -4.89 -1.21 9.57
CA ASP A 24 -5.65 -0.02 9.21
C ASP A 24 -4.96 1.24 9.75
N GLY A 25 -5.08 2.35 9.01
CA GLY A 25 -4.50 3.64 9.39
C GLY A 25 -2.97 3.73 9.29
N ILE A 26 -2.29 2.68 8.81
CA ILE A 26 -0.82 2.67 8.62
C ILE A 26 -0.34 3.82 7.70
N PHE A 27 -1.22 4.30 6.83
CA PHE A 27 -0.94 5.38 5.86
C PHE A 27 -1.41 6.77 6.31
N ASP A 28 -2.08 6.90 7.46
CA ASP A 28 -2.74 8.16 7.87
C ASP A 28 -1.74 9.31 8.08
N SER A 29 -0.49 8.99 8.46
CA SER A 29 0.55 9.98 8.71
C SER A 29 1.57 10.15 7.56
N LEU A 30 1.35 9.47 6.43
CA LEU A 30 2.30 9.42 5.32
C LEU A 30 1.98 10.44 4.22
N GLU A 31 1.75 11.70 4.62
CA GLU A 31 1.30 12.76 3.71
C GLU A 31 2.31 13.07 2.59
N HIS A 32 3.60 12.80 2.79
CA HIS A 32 4.66 13.04 1.79
C HIS A 32 4.99 11.81 0.93
N LEU A 33 4.28 10.69 1.11
CA LEU A 33 4.56 9.46 0.36
C LEU A 33 4.30 9.69 -1.13
N SER A 34 5.33 9.43 -1.93
CA SER A 34 5.30 9.58 -3.39
C SER A 34 5.33 8.24 -4.11
N PHE A 35 5.95 7.23 -3.50
CA PHE A 35 6.10 5.88 -4.06
C PHE A 35 5.61 4.85 -3.04
N LEU A 36 4.61 4.07 -3.43
CA LEU A 36 4.11 2.92 -2.67
C LEU A 36 4.20 1.65 -3.52
N HIS A 37 5.02 0.70 -3.07
CA HIS A 37 5.11 -0.64 -3.65
C HIS A 37 4.70 -1.68 -2.61
N LEU A 38 3.70 -2.49 -2.94
CA LEU A 38 3.27 -3.68 -2.21
C LEU A 38 3.32 -4.88 -3.16
N GLY A 39 4.33 -5.74 -3.00
CA GLY A 39 4.64 -6.83 -3.92
C GLY A 39 4.79 -8.19 -3.23
N THR A 40 4.40 -9.25 -3.94
CA THR A 40 4.53 -10.66 -3.51
C THR A 40 3.94 -10.89 -2.12
N LEU A 41 2.66 -10.58 -1.95
CA LEU A 41 1.91 -10.77 -0.71
C LEU A 41 0.78 -11.79 -0.92
N PRO A 42 1.11 -13.08 -1.08
CA PRO A 42 0.16 -14.10 -1.55
C PRO A 42 -0.96 -14.43 -0.55
N GLU A 43 -0.81 -14.11 0.74
CA GLU A 43 -1.83 -14.34 1.78
C GLU A 43 -2.61 -13.08 2.17
N LEU A 44 -2.27 -11.91 1.62
CA LEU A 44 -2.93 -10.66 1.94
C LEU A 44 -4.34 -10.64 1.30
N LYS A 45 -5.36 -10.50 2.14
CA LYS A 45 -6.78 -10.59 1.71
C LYS A 45 -7.42 -9.23 1.46
N THR A 46 -6.91 -8.19 2.12
CA THR A 46 -7.44 -6.82 2.10
C THR A 46 -6.30 -5.82 2.14
N LEU A 47 -6.53 -4.63 1.59
CA LEU A 47 -5.64 -3.49 1.69
C LEU A 47 -6.29 -2.40 2.55
N PRO A 48 -5.49 -1.64 3.34
CA PRO A 48 -6.02 -0.49 4.08
C PRO A 48 -6.39 0.64 3.11
N SER A 49 -7.17 1.60 3.61
CA SER A 49 -7.55 2.80 2.85
C SER A 49 -6.32 3.61 2.42
N MET A 50 -6.38 4.18 1.22
CA MET A 50 -5.35 5.06 0.65
C MET A 50 -5.79 6.53 0.64
N ALA A 51 -6.89 6.89 1.31
CA ALA A 51 -7.48 8.23 1.23
C ALA A 51 -6.57 9.37 1.72
N SER A 52 -5.59 9.09 2.58
CA SER A 52 -4.59 10.06 3.04
C SER A 52 -3.42 10.26 2.07
N LEU A 53 -3.22 9.37 1.10
CA LEU A 53 -2.04 9.29 0.23
C LEU A 53 -2.10 10.26 -0.97
N LYS A 54 -2.30 11.55 -0.68
CA LYS A 54 -2.55 12.61 -1.67
C LYS A 54 -1.39 12.92 -2.61
N ASN A 55 -0.17 12.50 -2.27
CA ASN A 55 1.05 12.79 -3.03
C ASN A 55 1.62 11.56 -3.76
N VAL A 56 0.93 10.41 -3.72
CA VAL A 56 1.42 9.19 -4.39
C VAL A 56 1.35 9.36 -5.90
N ARG A 57 2.52 9.25 -6.54
CA ARG A 57 2.69 9.31 -8.00
C ARG A 57 2.90 7.94 -8.62
N TYR A 58 3.41 7.00 -7.82
CA TYR A 58 3.67 5.64 -8.24
C TYR A 58 3.07 4.66 -7.24
N LEU A 59 2.04 3.93 -7.67
CA LEU A 59 1.41 2.86 -6.92
C LEU A 59 1.66 1.53 -7.65
N THR A 60 2.33 0.60 -6.97
CA THR A 60 2.49 -0.78 -7.45
C THR A 60 1.81 -1.75 -6.50
N LEU A 61 0.84 -2.49 -7.03
CA LEU A 61 0.19 -3.62 -6.38
C LEU A 61 0.47 -4.86 -7.23
N ALA A 62 1.43 -5.68 -6.80
CA ALA A 62 1.92 -6.81 -7.59
C ALA A 62 1.82 -8.12 -6.82
N VAL A 63 1.35 -9.18 -7.47
CA VAL A 63 1.33 -10.55 -6.91
C VAL A 63 0.58 -10.59 -5.56
N LEU A 64 -0.66 -10.12 -5.58
CA LEU A 64 -1.59 -10.12 -4.42
C LEU A 64 -2.66 -11.22 -4.60
N SER A 65 -2.24 -12.47 -4.72
CA SER A 65 -3.07 -13.59 -5.22
C SER A 65 -4.33 -13.90 -4.39
N SER A 66 -4.35 -13.54 -3.10
CA SER A 66 -5.51 -13.75 -2.22
C SER A 66 -6.37 -12.49 -2.00
N LEU A 67 -6.03 -11.38 -2.65
CA LEU A 67 -6.74 -10.11 -2.48
C LEU A 67 -8.16 -10.24 -3.00
N LYS A 68 -9.13 -9.94 -2.14
CA LYS A 68 -10.56 -10.12 -2.45
C LYS A 68 -11.11 -9.01 -3.32
N GLU A 69 -10.68 -7.78 -3.03
CA GLU A 69 -11.14 -6.57 -3.68
C GLU A 69 -9.99 -5.56 -3.74
N ILE A 70 -10.00 -4.76 -4.79
CA ILE A 70 -9.13 -3.59 -4.90
C ILE A 70 -9.76 -2.48 -4.06
N PRO A 71 -9.02 -1.82 -3.14
CA PRO A 71 -9.58 -0.74 -2.32
C PRO A 71 -9.95 0.46 -3.19
N SER A 72 -10.75 1.37 -2.65
CA SER A 72 -10.96 2.67 -3.28
C SER A 72 -9.62 3.41 -3.44
N PHE A 73 -9.42 4.00 -4.61
CA PHE A 73 -8.32 4.91 -4.89
C PHE A 73 -8.70 6.38 -4.68
N GLU A 74 -9.86 6.64 -4.07
CA GLU A 74 -10.22 7.97 -3.59
C GLU A 74 -9.09 8.54 -2.73
N GLY A 75 -8.66 9.76 -3.05
CA GLY A 75 -7.55 10.42 -2.38
C GLY A 75 -6.19 10.28 -3.09
N LEU A 76 -6.03 9.33 -4.02
CA LEU A 76 -4.93 9.40 -4.98
C LEU A 76 -5.22 10.56 -5.93
N SER A 77 -4.26 11.46 -6.13
CA SER A 77 -4.46 12.63 -6.99
C SER A 77 -4.63 12.19 -8.44
N GLU A 78 -5.70 12.66 -9.10
CA GLU A 78 -5.72 12.77 -10.54
C GLU A 78 -4.78 13.93 -10.90
N GLU A 79 -3.66 13.66 -11.58
CA GLU A 79 -2.91 14.75 -12.21
C GLU A 79 -3.83 15.44 -13.25
N LEU A 80 -4.01 16.76 -13.10
CA LEU A 80 -4.48 17.65 -14.18
C LEU A 80 -3.31 17.99 -15.10
#